data_AF-A0A8B7UZH4-F1
#
_entry.id   AF-A0A8B7UZH4-F1
#
_cell.length_a   1.000
_cell.length_b   1.000
_cell.length_c   1.000
_cell.angle_alpha   90.00
_cell.angle_beta   90.00
_cell.angle_gamma   90.00
#
_symmetry.space_group_name_H-M   'P 1'
#
loop_
_entity.id
_entity.type
_entity.pdbx_description
1 polymer ?
#
loop_
_entity_poly.entity_id
_entity_poly.type
_entity_poly.pdbx_seq_one_letter_code
_entity_poly.pdbx_strand_id
1 'polypeptide(L)'
;MDAAEVEFLAEKELVTIIPNFSLDKIYLIGGELGPFNPGLPVDVPLWLAINLKQRQKCRLLPPEWMDVGEDAGPCPAAGVPRAEPLLLLSSQEKLEKMRDRERKEETFTPVPSPYYMELTKLLLNQ
;
A
#
# COMPACT_ATOMS: atom_id res chain seq x y z
N MET A 1 8.83 24.05 6.85
CA MET A 1 7.92 23.17 6.11
C MET A 1 6.81 22.81 7.07
N ASP A 2 5.58 23.17 6.73
CA ASP A 2 4.42 22.87 7.57
C ASP A 2 3.91 21.44 7.28
N ALA A 3 3.12 20.87 8.20
CA ALA A 3 2.64 19.49 8.07
C ALA A 3 1.92 19.22 6.73
N ALA A 4 1.14 20.19 6.25
CA ALA A 4 0.44 20.09 4.96
C ALA A 4 1.40 20.01 3.75
N GLU A 5 2.56 20.67 3.82
CA GLU A 5 3.56 20.58 2.75
C GLU A 5 4.22 19.19 2.73
N VAL A 6 4.43 18.59 3.90
CA VAL A 6 4.98 17.22 4.00
C VAL A 6 3.98 16.19 3.50
N GLU A 7 2.69 16.35 3.83
CA GLU A 7 1.61 15.50 3.31
C GLU A 7 1.54 15.55 1.79
N PHE A 8 1.60 16.76 1.20
CA PHE A 8 1.65 16.93 -0.25
C PHE A 8 2.88 16.29 -0.91
N LEU A 9 4.03 16.26 -0.23
CA LEU A 9 5.22 15.56 -0.74
C LEU A 9 5.07 14.04 -0.66
N ALA A 10 4.48 13.54 0.44
CA ALA A 10 4.23 12.12 0.65
C ALA A 10 3.28 11.53 -0.39
N GLU A 11 2.35 12.32 -0.92
CA GLU A 11 1.41 11.91 -1.97
C GLU A 11 2.06 11.44 -3.28
N LYS A 12 3.35 11.71 -3.46
CA LYS A 12 4.13 11.25 -4.62
C LYS A 12 4.59 9.79 -4.51
N GLU A 13 4.56 9.22 -3.31
CA GLU A 13 4.91 7.82 -3.09
C GLU A 13 4.00 6.91 -3.92
N LEU A 14 4.60 5.85 -4.47
CA LEU A 14 3.88 4.87 -5.28
C LEU A 14 3.19 3.85 -4.38
N VAL A 15 1.94 3.56 -4.67
CA VAL A 15 1.14 2.51 -4.03
C VAL A 15 0.45 1.65 -5.07
N THR A 16 0.25 0.38 -4.74
CA THR A 16 -0.40 -0.56 -5.64
C THR A 16 -1.92 -0.54 -5.45
N ILE A 17 -2.66 -0.44 -6.55
CA ILE A 17 -4.12 -0.56 -6.57
C ILE A 17 -4.55 -1.70 -7.48
N ILE A 18 -5.73 -2.26 -7.20
CA ILE A 18 -6.46 -3.12 -8.13
C ILE A 18 -7.68 -2.32 -8.63
N PRO A 19 -7.67 -1.83 -9.89
CA PRO A 19 -8.78 -1.07 -10.45
C PRO A 19 -9.96 -1.99 -10.81
N ASN A 20 -11.15 -1.40 -10.92
CA ASN A 20 -12.36 -2.08 -11.40
C ASN A 20 -12.88 -1.52 -12.74
N PHE A 21 -12.05 -0.74 -13.43
CA PHE A 21 -12.35 -0.11 -14.71
C PHE A 21 -11.22 -0.36 -15.70
N SER A 22 -11.55 -0.24 -16.98
CA SER A 22 -10.58 -0.30 -18.07
C SER A 22 -10.24 1.12 -18.53
N LEU A 23 -8.94 1.42 -18.64
CA LEU A 23 -8.45 2.66 -19.23
C LEU A 23 -7.05 2.41 -19.81
N ASP A 24 -6.81 2.89 -21.03
CA ASP A 24 -5.49 2.85 -21.64
C ASP A 24 -4.47 3.71 -20.87
N LYS A 25 -3.21 3.64 -21.30
CA LYS A 25 -2.14 4.46 -20.71
C LYS A 25 -2.50 5.95 -20.74
N ILE A 26 -2.29 6.61 -19.61
CA ILE A 26 -2.37 8.07 -19.48
C ILE A 26 -0.96 8.65 -19.43
N TYR A 27 -0.74 9.73 -20.17
CA TYR A 27 0.54 10.44 -20.23
C TYR A 27 0.41 11.75 -19.45
N LEU A 28 1.03 11.82 -18.29
CA LEU A 28 1.08 13.01 -17.45
C LEU A 28 2.44 13.71 -17.62
N ILE A 29 2.53 14.96 -17.17
CA ILE A 29 3.80 15.72 -17.15
C ILE A 29 4.87 14.97 -16.34
N GLY A 30 4.46 14.25 -15.29
CA GLY A 30 5.34 13.47 -14.42
C GLY A 30 5.63 12.04 -14.87
N GLY A 31 5.11 11.59 -16.01
CA GLY A 31 5.32 10.23 -16.53
C GLY A 31 4.05 9.54 -17.02
N GLU A 32 4.16 8.26 -17.34
CA GLU A 32 3.06 7.40 -17.81
C GLU A 32 2.43 6.63 -16.65
N LEU A 33 1.10 6.46 -16.66
CA LEU A 33 0.39 5.58 -15.73
C LEU A 33 -0.53 4.61 -16.49
N GLY A 34 -0.72 3.42 -15.95
CA GLY A 34 -1.51 2.36 -16.57
C GLY A 34 -0.72 1.49 -17.56
N PRO A 35 -1.39 0.64 -18.36
CA PRO A 35 -2.84 0.56 -18.53
C PRO A 35 -3.57 0.08 -17.27
N PHE A 36 -4.78 0.59 -17.06
CA PHE A 36 -5.67 0.15 -15.99
C PHE A 36 -6.53 -0.98 -16.52
N ASN A 37 -6.27 -2.20 -16.06
CA ASN A 37 -7.04 -3.38 -16.41
C ASN A 37 -7.78 -3.89 -15.17
N PRO A 38 -9.10 -4.12 -15.23
CA PRO A 38 -9.87 -4.59 -14.09
C PRO A 38 -9.27 -5.85 -13.47
N GLY A 39 -9.08 -5.84 -12.15
CA GLY A 39 -8.56 -6.99 -11.42
C GLY A 39 -7.04 -7.21 -11.50
N LEU A 40 -6.31 -6.43 -12.29
CA LEU A 40 -4.84 -6.50 -12.36
C LEU A 40 -4.19 -5.38 -11.52
N PRO A 41 -3.20 -5.69 -10.66
CA PRO A 41 -2.53 -4.70 -9.86
C PRO A 41 -1.75 -3.71 -10.74
N VAL A 42 -1.75 -2.43 -10.35
CA VAL A 42 -1.01 -1.35 -11.01
C VAL A 42 -0.50 -0.36 -9.97
N ASP A 43 0.73 0.09 -10.13
CA ASP A 43 1.33 1.10 -9.27
C ASP A 43 0.95 2.50 -9.74
N VAL A 44 0.49 3.32 -8.80
CA VAL A 44 0.08 4.70 -9.04
C VAL A 44 0.55 5.59 -7.89
N PRO A 45 0.74 6.90 -8.13
CA PRO A 45 0.93 7.85 -7.06
C PRO A 45 -0.22 7.83 -6.06
N LEU A 46 0.09 8.02 -4.78
CA LEU A 46 -0.88 7.96 -3.69
C LEU A 46 -2.06 8.93 -3.87
N TRP A 47 -1.82 10.16 -4.34
CA TRP A 47 -2.90 11.13 -4.61
C TRP A 47 -3.94 10.57 -5.61
N LEU A 48 -3.49 9.81 -6.62
CA LEU A 48 -4.38 9.21 -7.61
C LEU A 48 -5.10 8.00 -7.01
N ALA A 49 -4.38 7.18 -6.24
CA ALA A 49 -4.92 6.01 -5.57
C ALA A 49 -6.08 6.39 -4.63
N ILE A 50 -5.89 7.43 -3.81
CA ILE A 50 -6.89 8.00 -2.92
C ILE A 50 -8.09 8.53 -3.70
N ASN A 51 -7.85 9.31 -4.76
CA ASN A 51 -8.93 9.85 -5.60
C ASN A 51 -9.79 8.74 -6.24
N LEU A 52 -9.15 7.67 -6.72
CA LEU A 52 -9.83 6.52 -7.30
C LEU A 52 -10.59 5.71 -6.23
N LYS A 53 -10.01 5.55 -5.03
CA LYS A 53 -10.66 4.87 -3.90
C LYS A 53 -11.93 5.60 -3.45
N GLN A 54 -11.88 6.91 -3.27
CA GLN A 54 -13.05 7.74 -2.90
C GLN A 54 -14.19 7.63 -3.93
N ARG A 55 -13.84 7.40 -5.20
CA ARG A 55 -14.80 7.17 -6.30
C ARG A 55 -15.22 5.70 -6.45
N GLN A 56 -14.82 4.82 -5.53
CA GLN A 56 -15.09 3.38 -5.56
C GLN A 56 -14.59 2.70 -6.85
N LYS A 57 -13.49 3.20 -7.42
CA LYS A 57 -12.91 2.70 -8.70
C LYS A 57 -11.73 1.75 -8.53
N CYS A 58 -11.27 1.52 -7.30
CA CYS A 58 -10.19 0.59 -7.03
C CYS A 58 -10.23 0.06 -5.59
N ARG A 59 -9.52 -1.03 -5.37
CA ARG A 59 -9.09 -1.50 -4.05
C ARG A 59 -7.62 -1.13 -3.88
N LEU A 60 -7.29 -0.43 -2.79
CA LEU A 60 -5.90 -0.19 -2.38
C LEU A 60 -5.32 -1.47 -1.79
N LEU A 61 -4.07 -1.79 -2.16
CA LEU A 61 -3.28 -2.81 -1.48
C LEU A 61 -2.38 -2.13 -0.44
N PRO A 62 -2.27 -2.69 0.78
CA PRO A 62 -1.34 -2.17 1.78
C PRO A 62 0.10 -2.34 1.28
N PRO A 63 0.99 -1.36 1.54
CA PRO A 63 2.43 -1.54 1.32
C PRO A 63 2.99 -2.73 2.09
N GLU A 64 4.07 -3.35 1.61
CA GLU A 64 4.67 -4.55 2.21
C GLU A 64 5.09 -4.38 3.69
N TRP A 65 5.38 -3.15 4.12
CA TRP A 65 5.72 -2.84 5.51
C TRP A 65 4.49 -2.61 6.41
N MET A 66 3.30 -2.40 5.82
CA MET A 66 2.01 -2.30 6.52
C MET A 66 1.20 -3.60 6.44
N ASP A 67 1.47 -4.44 5.45
CA ASP A 67 0.70 -5.65 5.20
C ASP A 67 0.81 -6.61 6.39
N VAL A 68 -0.35 -7.05 6.91
CA VAL A 68 -0.47 -7.98 8.04
C VAL A 68 -0.68 -9.42 7.55
N GLY A 69 -0.58 -9.67 6.24
CA GLY A 69 -0.82 -10.97 5.64
C GLY A 69 -2.31 -11.26 5.48
N GLU A 70 -3.03 -10.44 4.71
CA GLU A 70 -4.31 -10.86 4.14
C GLU A 70 -4.15 -11.09 2.65
N ASP A 71 -3.97 -12.36 2.30
CA ASP A 71 -4.00 -12.85 0.93
C ASP A 71 -5.38 -12.51 0.33
N ALA A 72 -5.44 -11.42 -0.46
CA ALA A 72 -6.45 -11.28 -1.50
C ALA A 72 -6.10 -12.22 -2.66
N GLY A 73 -6.00 -13.52 -2.36
CA GLY A 73 -5.89 -14.56 -3.35
C GLY A 73 -7.21 -14.65 -4.14
N PRO A 74 -7.17 -14.98 -5.45
CA PRO A 74 -8.37 -15.28 -6.20
C PRO A 74 -9.13 -16.41 -5.50
N CYS A 75 -10.46 -16.30 -5.43
CA CYS A 75 -11.32 -17.37 -4.92
C CYS A 75 -10.85 -18.73 -5.47
N PRO A 76 -10.44 -19.70 -4.63
CA PRO A 76 -10.06 -21.00 -5.13
C PRO A 76 -11.29 -21.64 -5.76
N ALA A 77 -11.22 -21.89 -7.07
CA ALA A 77 -12.02 -22.91 -7.69
C ALA A 77 -11.87 -24.19 -6.85
N ALA A 78 -13.00 -24.83 -6.56
CA ALA A 78 -13.15 -25.95 -5.64
C ALA A 78 -11.95 -26.91 -5.62
N GLY A 79 -11.24 -27.01 -4.48
CA GLY A 79 -10.35 -28.14 -4.21
C GLY A 79 -8.92 -27.86 -3.70
N VAL A 80 -8.52 -26.62 -3.38
CA VAL A 80 -7.17 -26.34 -2.84
C VAL A 80 -7.19 -26.37 -1.29
N PRO A 81 -6.25 -27.05 -0.61
CA PRO A 81 -6.18 -27.01 0.85
C PRO A 81 -5.94 -25.59 1.35
N ARG A 82 -6.70 -25.21 2.40
CA ARG A 82 -6.62 -23.93 3.10
C ARG A 82 -5.15 -23.61 3.43
N ALA A 83 -4.71 -22.42 3.03
CA ALA A 83 -3.38 -21.90 3.33
C ALA A 83 -3.03 -22.05 4.83
N GLU A 84 -1.78 -22.45 5.07
CA GLU A 84 -1.23 -22.75 6.40
C GLU A 84 -1.25 -21.49 7.31
N PRO A 85 -1.70 -21.60 8.57
CA PRO A 85 -1.81 -20.49 9.53
C PRO A 85 -0.47 -19.85 9.97
N LEU A 86 0.66 -20.25 9.39
CA LEU A 86 2.01 -19.79 9.74
C LEU A 86 2.39 -18.44 9.11
N LEU A 87 1.75 -18.03 8.01
CA LEU A 87 2.12 -16.80 7.29
C LEU A 87 1.58 -15.52 7.96
N LEU A 88 0.40 -15.56 8.57
CA LEU A 88 -0.19 -14.43 9.31
C LEU A 88 0.64 -14.01 10.55
N LEU A 89 1.27 -15.00 11.21
CA LEU A 89 2.19 -14.75 12.30
C LEU A 89 3.41 -13.94 11.84
N SER A 90 3.86 -14.14 10.59
CA SER A 90 5.10 -13.53 10.10
C SER A 90 5.02 -12.00 9.95
N SER A 91 3.85 -11.46 9.58
CA SER A 91 3.67 -10.02 9.32
C SER A 91 3.47 -9.20 10.59
N GLN A 92 2.63 -9.67 11.53
CA GLN A 92 2.53 -9.03 12.86
C GLN A 92 3.88 -9.09 13.58
N GLU A 93 4.56 -10.23 13.50
CA GLU A 93 5.89 -10.41 14.07
C GLU A 93 6.91 -9.46 13.44
N LYS A 94 6.82 -9.15 12.13
CA LYS A 94 7.70 -8.18 11.45
C LYS A 94 7.51 -6.75 12.00
N LEU A 95 6.27 -6.31 12.19
CA LEU A 95 5.97 -4.99 12.75
C LEU A 95 6.37 -4.89 14.23
N GLU A 96 6.11 -5.94 15.00
CA GLU A 96 6.51 -6.01 16.41
C GLU A 96 8.03 -6.05 16.58
N LYS A 97 8.74 -6.78 15.72
CA LYS A 97 10.21 -6.76 15.69
C LYS A 97 10.77 -5.37 15.40
N MET A 98 10.18 -4.62 14.46
CA MET A 98 10.60 -3.24 14.18
C MET A 98 10.39 -2.33 15.40
N ARG A 99 9.22 -2.42 16.06
CA ARG A 99 8.93 -1.68 17.29
C ARG A 99 9.91 -2.04 18.42
N ASP A 100 10.16 -3.31 18.64
CA ASP A 100 11.02 -3.79 19.73
C ASP A 100 12.48 -3.44 19.49
N ARG A 101 12.92 -3.42 18.23
CA ARG A 101 14.24 -2.98 17.82
C ARG A 101 14.43 -1.48 18.09
N GLU A 102 13.50 -0.64 17.65
CA GLU A 102 13.54 0.82 17.91
C GLU A 102 13.63 1.11 19.42
N ARG A 103 12.94 0.33 20.25
CA ARG A 103 12.97 0.50 21.72
C ARG A 103 14.32 0.12 22.35
N LYS A 104 15.10 -0.75 21.70
CA LYS A 104 16.39 -1.25 22.20
C LYS A 104 17.58 -0.42 21.75
N GLU A 105 17.48 0.21 20.58
CA GLU A 105 18.58 1.01 20.02
C GLU A 105 18.60 2.41 20.64
N GLU A 106 19.80 2.94 20.91
CA GLU A 106 20.00 4.28 21.49
C GLU A 106 20.07 5.39 20.42
N THR A 107 19.96 5.01 19.15
CA THR A 107 20.03 5.90 17.97
C THR A 107 18.88 5.57 17.02
N PHE A 108 18.46 6.55 16.23
CA PHE A 108 17.42 6.39 15.21
C PHE A 108 17.69 5.20 14.29
N THR A 109 16.74 4.29 14.21
CA THR A 109 16.81 3.11 13.34
C THR A 109 16.17 3.44 11.99
N PRO A 110 16.56 2.75 10.90
CA PRO A 110 16.00 3.01 9.58
C PRO A 110 14.50 2.65 9.55
N VAL A 111 13.69 3.61 9.11
CA VAL A 111 12.24 3.47 8.93
C VAL A 111 11.89 2.88 7.55
N PRO A 112 10.71 2.23 7.39
CA PRO A 112 10.37 1.51 6.16
C PRO A 112 10.09 2.42 4.95
N SER A 113 9.61 3.64 5.18
CA SER A 113 9.41 4.67 4.17
C SER A 113 9.74 6.03 4.77
N PRO A 114 10.34 6.96 4.00
CA PRO A 114 10.60 8.32 4.46
C PRO A 114 9.34 9.06 4.91
N TYR A 115 8.17 8.68 4.38
CA TYR A 115 6.88 9.29 4.66
C TYR A 115 5.91 8.35 5.40
N TYR A 116 6.42 7.37 6.16
CA TYR A 116 5.58 6.33 6.77
C TYR A 116 4.41 6.87 7.63
N MET A 117 4.59 7.99 8.33
CA MET A 117 3.53 8.61 9.13
C MET A 117 2.36 9.11 8.25
N GLU A 118 2.67 9.87 7.20
CA GLU A 118 1.67 10.41 6.27
C GLU A 118 1.02 9.29 5.45
N LEU A 119 1.80 8.30 5.01
CA LEU A 119 1.26 7.11 4.33
C LEU A 119 0.25 6.37 5.20
N THR A 120 0.59 6.12 6.47
CA THR A 120 -0.30 5.43 7.41
C THR A 120 -1.57 6.24 7.66
N LYS A 121 -1.42 7.56 7.88
CA LYS A 121 -2.54 8.48 8.08
C LYS A 121 -3.46 8.51 6.86
N LEU A 122 -2.91 8.65 5.66
CA LEU A 122 -3.69 8.74 4.44
C LEU A 122 -4.34 7.41 4.11
N LEU A 123 -3.64 6.29 4.21
CA LEU A 123 -4.19 4.97 3.82
C LEU A 123 -5.25 4.44 4.78
N LEU A 124 -5.14 4.72 6.09
CA LEU A 124 -6.07 4.20 7.09
C LEU A 124 -7.32 5.05 7.29
N ASN A 125 -7.33 6.31 6.83
CA ASN A 125 -8.45 7.24 7.03
C ASN A 125 -9.33 7.45 5.77
N GLN A 126 -9.30 6.53 4.80
CA GLN A 126 -10.06 6.62 3.53
C GLN A 126 -11.48 6.06 3.61
#